data_AF-A0A3B9H7X7-F1
#
_entry.id   AF-A0A3B9H7X7-F1
#
_cell.length_a   1.000
_cell.length_b   1.000
_cell.length_c   1.000
_cell.angle_alpha   90.00
_cell.angle_beta   90.00
_cell.angle_gamma   90.00
#
_symmetry.space_group_name_H-M   'P 1'
#
loop_
_entity.id
_entity.type
_entity.pdbx_description
1 polymer ?
#
loop_
_entity_poly.entity_id
_entity_poly.type
_entity_poly.pdbx_seq_one_letter_code
_entity_poly.pdbx_strand_id
1 'polypeptide(L)'
;MVKMCRVVLLFLAISLVATGQFVAQDDPVMVLTVGKKGISDKFGRKVDGATISIKQDGKAFKTVTTASNGKYEDVTMPYDHVYEITISKGGFVKKVTIIDGKKGYFPEDVKEKKTEITFVPEMVTKQPGVDYSIITNAPVAKARIDPSTGQMNYDMGFISRRSKEIQKFMEGVANKEKANEAEFNTKLAAANKAYSSKDYQTAIDKYKEAKALKPDHPGLDDKIAQAKAKMEENAANAELLAKFNAKIKEGDDLVHTQKWDEGIKKYEEAKSMKPGDPIPDKKIALANKKKAEAEDAAKNQQYAAKLKEAKVAFDSKNYENAKTLYQEALGIRPNERFPSDKIKEIDGIMANKA
;
A
#
# COMPACT_ATOMS: atom_id res chain seq x y z
N MET A 1 -9.73 -86.54 97.65
CA MET A 1 -10.02 -86.05 99.02
C MET A 1 -9.88 -84.53 99.00
N VAL A 2 -10.88 -83.80 99.53
CA VAL A 2 -10.91 -82.35 99.87
C VAL A 2 -10.88 -81.38 98.67
N LYS A 3 -12.02 -80.92 98.13
CA LYS A 3 -12.82 -79.72 98.53
C LYS A 3 -11.99 -78.44 98.71
N MET A 4 -12.11 -77.48 97.78
CA MET A 4 -12.39 -76.10 98.19
C MET A 4 -13.12 -75.29 97.10
N CYS A 5 -14.14 -74.59 97.57
CA CYS A 5 -15.16 -73.83 96.86
C CYS A 5 -14.79 -72.34 96.90
N ARG A 6 -15.08 -71.56 95.86
CA ARG A 6 -15.35 -70.09 95.88
C ARG A 6 -15.79 -69.63 94.48
N VAL A 7 -17.09 -69.41 94.24
CA VAL A 7 -17.82 -68.12 94.27
C VAL A 7 -17.54 -67.19 93.08
N VAL A 8 -18.50 -67.19 92.14
CA VAL A 8 -19.19 -66.07 91.45
C VAL A 8 -18.37 -64.81 91.09
N LEU A 9 -18.37 -64.39 89.81
CA LEU A 9 -18.95 -63.11 89.39
C LEU A 9 -19.07 -62.96 87.86
N LEU A 10 -20.28 -62.56 87.44
CA LEU A 10 -20.70 -62.16 86.11
C LEU A 10 -20.25 -60.70 85.86
N PHE A 11 -19.57 -60.38 84.76
CA PHE A 11 -19.47 -59.01 84.28
C PHE A 11 -19.57 -58.96 82.75
N LEU A 12 -20.67 -58.36 82.31
CA LEU A 12 -20.98 -57.92 80.95
C LEU A 12 -20.09 -56.73 80.60
N ALA A 13 -19.09 -56.91 79.74
CA ALA A 13 -18.28 -55.81 79.22
C ALA A 13 -18.92 -55.27 77.93
N ILE A 14 -19.62 -54.15 78.05
CA ILE A 14 -20.08 -53.33 76.92
C ILE A 14 -18.83 -52.64 76.34
N SER A 15 -18.34 -53.14 75.20
CA SER A 15 -17.28 -52.48 74.43
C SER A 15 -17.87 -51.29 73.68
N LEU A 16 -17.75 -50.11 74.28
CA LEU A 16 -18.06 -48.83 73.67
C LEU A 16 -16.99 -48.53 72.59
N VAL A 17 -17.28 -48.83 71.32
CA VAL A 17 -16.44 -48.40 70.20
C VAL A 17 -16.73 -46.92 69.96
N ALA A 18 -15.90 -46.06 70.54
CA ALA A 18 -15.87 -44.65 70.19
C ALA A 18 -15.34 -44.53 68.75
N THR A 19 -16.22 -44.37 67.77
CA THR A 19 -15.86 -43.90 66.44
C THR A 19 -15.46 -42.43 66.57
N GLY A 20 -14.18 -42.18 66.86
CA GLY A 20 -13.60 -40.85 66.71
C GLY A 20 -13.75 -40.44 65.25
N GLN A 21 -14.64 -39.49 64.98
CA GLN A 21 -14.61 -38.74 63.73
C GLN A 21 -13.29 -37.98 63.72
N PHE A 22 -12.29 -38.51 63.02
CA PHE A 22 -11.19 -37.68 62.54
C PHE A 22 -11.82 -36.62 61.64
N VAL A 23 -11.90 -35.39 62.13
CA VAL A 23 -12.13 -34.24 61.27
C VAL A 23 -10.90 -34.18 60.37
N ALA A 24 -11.06 -34.55 59.09
CA ALA A 24 -10.03 -34.30 58.10
C ALA A 24 -9.78 -32.78 58.11
N GLN A 25 -8.63 -32.37 58.61
CA GLN A 25 -8.21 -30.98 58.52
C GLN A 25 -7.87 -30.75 57.05
N ASP A 26 -8.64 -29.90 56.37
CA ASP A 26 -8.37 -29.59 54.96
C ASP A 26 -6.91 -29.16 54.80
N ASP A 27 -6.20 -29.82 53.89
CA ASP A 27 -4.81 -29.49 53.58
C ASP A 27 -4.74 -28.01 53.16
N PRO A 28 -3.70 -27.29 53.60
CA PRO A 28 -3.54 -25.91 53.18
C PRO A 28 -3.49 -25.80 51.66
N VAL A 29 -4.06 -24.72 51.11
CA VAL A 29 -4.05 -24.46 49.66
C VAL A 29 -3.73 -23.01 49.34
N MET A 30 -3.17 -22.80 48.17
CA MET A 30 -3.12 -21.48 47.54
C MET A 30 -4.28 -21.37 46.56
N VAL A 31 -4.86 -20.18 46.43
CA VAL A 31 -5.93 -19.95 45.46
C VAL A 31 -5.57 -18.75 44.62
N LEU A 32 -5.38 -18.97 43.32
CA LEU A 32 -5.30 -17.90 42.35
C LEU A 32 -6.69 -17.29 42.19
N THR A 33 -6.90 -16.13 42.80
CA THR A 33 -8.20 -15.45 42.82
C THR A 33 -8.30 -14.41 41.73
N VAL A 34 -9.49 -14.30 41.16
CA VAL A 34 -9.79 -13.21 40.23
C VAL A 34 -9.78 -11.86 40.96
N GLY A 35 -8.78 -11.03 40.68
CA GLY A 35 -8.73 -9.67 41.20
C GLY A 35 -9.94 -8.85 40.77
N LYS A 36 -10.35 -7.84 41.56
CA LYS A 36 -11.53 -6.98 41.29
C LYS A 36 -11.59 -6.43 39.86
N LYS A 37 -10.42 -6.16 39.27
CA LYS A 37 -10.29 -5.59 37.91
C LYS A 37 -10.23 -6.64 36.79
N GLY A 38 -10.05 -7.92 37.09
CA GLY A 38 -9.78 -8.95 36.08
C GLY A 38 -8.55 -8.63 35.22
N ILE A 39 -8.39 -9.34 34.10
CA ILE A 39 -7.33 -9.08 33.12
C ILE A 39 -7.80 -7.99 32.16
N SER A 40 -7.00 -6.94 32.03
CA SER A 40 -7.24 -5.80 31.14
C SER A 40 -5.97 -5.39 30.39
N ASP A 41 -6.13 -4.63 29.31
CA ASP A 41 -5.01 -3.96 28.65
C ASP A 41 -4.63 -2.63 29.33
N LYS A 42 -3.64 -1.93 28.77
CA LYS A 42 -3.15 -0.64 29.26
C LYS A 42 -4.17 0.50 29.30
N PHE A 43 -5.31 0.33 28.62
CA PHE A 43 -6.42 1.28 28.61
C PHE A 43 -7.55 0.84 29.55
N GLY A 44 -7.36 -0.24 30.30
CA GLY A 44 -8.37 -0.82 31.19
C GLY A 44 -9.46 -1.62 30.48
N ARG A 45 -9.35 -1.83 29.16
CA ARG A 45 -10.30 -2.64 28.39
C ARG A 45 -10.15 -4.10 28.78
N LYS A 46 -11.26 -4.77 29.06
CA LYS A 46 -11.27 -6.16 29.50
C LYS A 46 -10.81 -7.06 28.36
N VAL A 47 -9.93 -8.00 28.67
CA VAL A 47 -9.43 -8.96 27.68
C VAL A 47 -10.25 -10.22 27.77
N ASP A 48 -11.12 -10.42 26.78
CA ASP A 48 -11.93 -11.62 26.64
C ASP A 48 -11.12 -12.80 26.06
N GLY A 49 -11.37 -13.99 26.57
CA GLY A 49 -10.76 -15.21 26.07
C GLY A 49 -9.23 -15.28 26.24
N ALA A 50 -8.64 -14.56 27.18
CA ALA A 50 -7.24 -14.72 27.54
C ALA A 50 -7.06 -16.03 28.31
N THR A 51 -6.05 -16.81 27.94
CA THR A 51 -5.75 -18.10 28.57
C THR A 51 -4.78 -17.90 29.73
N ILE A 52 -5.14 -18.42 30.90
CA ILE A 52 -4.27 -18.55 32.07
C ILE A 52 -3.89 -20.03 32.17
N SER A 53 -2.69 -20.39 31.72
CA SER A 53 -2.17 -21.76 31.80
C SER A 53 -1.19 -21.89 32.96
N ILE A 54 -1.41 -22.90 33.80
CA ILE A 54 -0.64 -23.14 35.02
C ILE A 54 0.08 -24.48 34.85
N LYS A 55 1.39 -24.48 35.06
CA LYS A 55 2.16 -25.70 35.27
C LYS A 55 2.53 -25.85 36.73
N GLN A 56 2.52 -27.08 37.22
CA GLN A 56 2.99 -27.51 38.54
C GLN A 56 4.23 -28.39 38.32
N ASP A 57 5.37 -27.98 38.89
CA ASP A 57 6.67 -28.66 38.74
C ASP A 57 7.01 -29.00 37.29
N GLY A 58 6.73 -28.06 36.39
CA GLY A 58 6.98 -28.17 34.96
C GLY A 58 5.94 -28.99 34.16
N LYS A 59 4.99 -29.64 34.82
CA LYS A 59 3.88 -30.38 34.18
C LYS A 59 2.63 -29.53 34.09
N ALA A 60 1.84 -29.69 33.02
CA ALA A 60 0.56 -28.98 32.91
C ALA A 60 -0.36 -29.36 34.08
N PHE A 61 -0.95 -28.36 34.74
CA PHE A 61 -1.80 -28.53 35.91
C PHE A 61 -3.24 -28.12 35.63
N LYS A 62 -3.44 -26.84 35.28
CA LYS A 62 -4.78 -26.29 35.02
C LYS A 62 -4.69 -25.21 33.95
N THR A 63 -5.78 -25.02 33.21
CA THR A 63 -5.95 -23.86 32.35
C THR A 63 -7.36 -23.31 32.57
N VAL A 64 -7.45 -21.99 32.74
CA VAL A 64 -8.71 -21.24 32.76
C VAL A 64 -8.66 -20.13 31.72
N THR A 65 -9.81 -19.61 31.35
CA THR A 65 -9.94 -18.57 30.34
C THR A 65 -10.78 -17.42 30.88
N THR A 66 -10.47 -16.18 30.48
CA THR A 66 -11.28 -15.05 30.87
C THR A 66 -12.61 -14.98 30.12
N ALA A 67 -13.66 -14.58 30.82
CA ALA A 67 -14.91 -14.14 30.22
C ALA A 67 -14.80 -12.69 29.69
N SER A 68 -15.87 -12.19 29.07
CA SER A 68 -15.92 -10.86 28.45
C SER A 68 -15.61 -9.69 29.39
N ASN A 69 -15.82 -9.87 30.70
CA ASN A 69 -15.49 -8.91 31.74
C ASN A 69 -14.03 -9.02 32.25
N GLY A 70 -13.21 -9.87 31.63
CA GLY A 70 -11.81 -10.12 31.97
C GLY A 70 -11.63 -11.00 33.22
N LYS A 71 -12.71 -11.51 33.81
CA LYS A 71 -12.67 -12.40 34.99
C LYS A 71 -12.45 -13.84 34.58
N TYR A 72 -11.85 -14.63 35.45
CA TYR A 72 -11.63 -16.06 35.29
C TYR A 72 -12.07 -16.78 36.56
N GLU A 73 -12.23 -18.10 36.48
CA GLU A 73 -12.54 -18.94 37.63
C GLU A 73 -11.33 -19.07 38.55
N ASP A 74 -11.55 -19.02 39.86
CA ASP A 74 -10.50 -19.23 40.85
C ASP A 74 -9.85 -20.60 40.68
N VAL A 75 -8.52 -20.66 40.82
CA VAL A 75 -7.77 -21.92 40.71
C VAL A 75 -7.14 -22.27 42.05
N THR A 76 -7.55 -23.40 42.60
CA THR A 76 -6.95 -23.99 43.81
C THR A 76 -5.68 -24.75 43.45
N MET A 77 -4.60 -24.48 44.19
CA MET A 77 -3.24 -24.99 43.95
C MET A 77 -2.67 -25.52 45.27
N PRO A 78 -2.35 -26.82 45.37
CA PRO A 78 -1.72 -27.39 46.57
C PRO A 78 -0.36 -26.75 46.90
N TYR A 79 0.04 -26.78 48.18
CA TYR A 79 1.42 -26.48 48.58
C TYR A 79 2.41 -27.57 48.13
N ASP A 80 3.69 -27.41 48.47
CA ASP A 80 4.80 -28.33 48.14
C ASP A 80 5.23 -28.35 46.66
N HIS A 81 4.82 -27.32 45.88
CA HIS A 81 5.09 -27.25 44.44
C HIS A 81 5.55 -25.87 43.98
N VAL A 82 6.21 -25.83 42.81
CA VAL A 82 6.48 -24.60 42.08
C VAL A 82 5.51 -24.46 40.93
N TYR A 83 4.88 -23.30 40.83
CA TYR A 83 3.90 -22.99 39.79
C TYR A 83 4.45 -22.00 38.78
N GLU A 84 4.29 -22.32 37.49
CA GLU A 84 4.49 -21.40 36.37
C GLU A 84 3.13 -20.98 35.81
N ILE A 85 2.76 -19.72 36.03
CA ILE A 85 1.50 -19.14 35.58
C ILE A 85 1.77 -18.33 34.32
N THR A 86 1.22 -18.76 33.19
CA THR A 86 1.35 -18.11 31.89
C THR A 86 0.04 -17.48 31.48
N ILE A 87 0.07 -16.20 31.09
CA ILE A 87 -1.07 -15.54 30.44
C ILE A 87 -0.76 -15.27 28.98
N SER A 88 -1.69 -15.66 28.11
CA SER A 88 -1.56 -15.47 26.67
C SER A 88 -2.90 -15.20 25.98
N LYS A 89 -2.84 -14.37 24.94
CA LYS A 89 -3.92 -14.14 23.98
C LYS A 89 -3.28 -13.75 22.65
N GLY A 90 -3.85 -14.20 21.52
CA GLY A 90 -3.44 -13.74 20.19
C GLY A 90 -3.44 -12.21 20.11
N GLY A 91 -2.42 -11.62 19.51
CA GLY A 91 -2.25 -10.15 19.47
C GLY A 91 -1.70 -9.51 20.76
N PHE A 92 -1.48 -10.26 21.84
CA PHE A 92 -0.87 -9.75 23.08
C PHE A 92 0.44 -10.45 23.42
N VAL A 93 1.30 -9.76 24.18
CA VAL A 93 2.57 -10.27 24.68
C VAL A 93 2.30 -11.27 25.81
N LYS A 94 2.79 -12.50 25.63
CA LYS A 94 2.72 -13.56 26.64
C LYS A 94 3.55 -13.17 27.87
N LYS A 95 3.01 -13.40 29.07
CA LYS A 95 3.70 -13.13 30.34
C LYS A 95 3.71 -14.39 31.21
N VAL A 96 4.81 -14.58 31.93
CA VAL A 96 5.03 -15.74 32.80
C VAL A 96 5.37 -15.26 34.21
N THR A 97 4.73 -15.82 35.23
CA THR A 97 5.03 -15.58 36.64
C THR A 97 5.35 -16.91 37.30
N ILE A 98 6.38 -16.94 38.14
CA ILE A 98 6.74 -18.12 38.93
C ILE A 98 6.33 -17.89 40.37
N ILE A 99 5.66 -18.87 40.97
CA ILE A 99 5.28 -18.89 42.37
C ILE A 99 5.90 -20.13 43.03
N ASP A 100 6.81 -19.91 43.99
CA ASP A 100 7.33 -20.97 44.85
C ASP A 100 6.38 -21.17 46.03
N GLY A 101 5.53 -22.20 45.92
CA GLY A 101 4.58 -22.62 46.94
C GLY A 101 5.08 -23.81 47.76
N LYS A 102 6.38 -24.10 47.78
CA LYS A 102 6.91 -25.28 48.48
C LYS A 102 6.71 -25.25 49.99
N LYS A 103 6.67 -24.04 50.58
CA LYS A 103 6.51 -23.85 52.02
C LYS A 103 5.32 -22.95 52.29
N GLY A 104 4.55 -23.26 53.31
CA GLY A 104 3.46 -22.42 53.81
C GLY A 104 3.50 -22.38 55.33
N TYR A 105 2.75 -21.44 55.92
CA TYR A 105 2.55 -21.35 57.36
C TYR A 105 1.09 -21.03 57.65
N PHE A 106 0.49 -21.81 58.54
CA PHE A 106 -0.87 -21.58 59.03
C PHE A 106 -0.88 -21.84 60.53
N PRO A 107 -1.27 -20.85 61.35
CA PRO A 107 -1.55 -21.08 62.76
C PRO A 107 -2.60 -22.19 62.94
N GLU A 108 -2.49 -22.96 64.02
CA GLU A 108 -3.36 -24.12 64.28
C GLU A 108 -4.85 -23.75 64.44
N ASP A 109 -5.13 -22.51 64.86
CA ASP A 109 -6.46 -21.97 65.12
C ASP A 109 -7.16 -21.37 63.89
N VAL A 110 -6.49 -21.32 62.74
CA VAL A 110 -7.07 -20.84 61.48
C VAL A 110 -7.93 -21.95 60.86
N LYS A 111 -9.24 -21.68 60.76
CA LYS A 111 -10.24 -22.61 60.17
C LYS A 111 -10.05 -22.82 58.67
N GLU A 112 -9.69 -21.78 57.92
CA GLU A 112 -9.46 -21.83 56.48
C GLU A 112 -7.98 -21.60 56.16
N LYS A 113 -7.24 -22.69 55.92
CA LYS A 113 -5.81 -22.63 55.59
C LYS A 113 -5.57 -22.27 54.12
N LYS A 114 -6.01 -21.07 53.72
CA LYS A 114 -5.96 -20.58 52.34
C LYS A 114 -5.07 -19.35 52.21
N THR A 115 -4.19 -19.36 51.21
CA THR A 115 -3.45 -18.15 50.79
C THR A 115 -3.97 -17.65 49.45
N GLU A 116 -4.50 -16.43 49.44
CA GLU A 116 -4.98 -15.79 48.21
C GLU A 116 -3.83 -15.23 47.39
N ILE A 117 -3.83 -15.61 46.12
CA ILE A 117 -2.91 -15.11 45.11
C ILE A 117 -3.70 -14.25 44.15
N THR A 118 -3.55 -12.95 44.26
CA THR A 118 -4.12 -12.02 43.28
C THR A 118 -3.10 -11.70 42.21
N PHE A 119 -3.45 -11.98 40.96
CA PHE A 119 -2.62 -11.71 39.80
C PHE A 119 -3.34 -10.75 38.84
N VAL A 120 -2.75 -9.57 38.60
CA VAL A 120 -3.35 -8.54 37.72
C VAL A 120 -2.31 -8.01 36.72
N PRO A 121 -1.76 -8.83 35.82
CA PRO A 121 -0.90 -8.29 34.79
C PRO A 121 -1.73 -7.57 33.74
N GLU A 122 -1.31 -6.35 33.44
CA GLU A 122 -1.78 -5.62 32.27
C GLU A 122 -1.34 -6.34 30.99
N MET A 123 -2.26 -6.56 30.06
CA MET A 123 -1.96 -7.16 28.75
C MET A 123 -1.43 -6.10 27.79
N VAL A 124 -0.28 -6.40 27.17
CA VAL A 124 0.38 -5.49 26.23
C VAL A 124 0.12 -5.99 24.81
N THR A 125 -0.45 -5.15 23.95
CA THR A 125 -0.65 -5.49 22.53
C THR A 125 0.68 -5.60 21.81
N LYS A 126 0.82 -6.62 20.96
CA LYS A 126 1.99 -6.78 20.08
C LYS A 126 1.93 -5.78 18.93
N GLN A 127 3.08 -5.18 18.62
CA GLN A 127 3.27 -4.44 17.39
C GLN A 127 3.75 -5.39 16.27
N PRO A 128 3.28 -5.22 15.03
CA PRO A 128 3.75 -6.00 13.89
C PRO A 128 5.28 -5.90 13.73
N GLY A 129 5.93 -7.03 13.41
CA GLY A 129 7.37 -7.08 13.13
C GLY A 129 8.30 -6.87 14.35
N VAL A 130 7.76 -6.81 15.57
CA VAL A 130 8.56 -6.69 16.81
C VAL A 130 8.76 -8.05 17.45
N ASP A 131 10.01 -8.39 17.77
CA ASP A 131 10.35 -9.58 18.55
C ASP A 131 10.23 -9.31 20.05
N TYR A 132 9.29 -10.01 20.70
CA TYR A 132 9.02 -9.91 22.13
C TYR A 132 9.74 -10.97 22.97
N SER A 133 10.72 -11.69 22.41
CA SER A 133 11.48 -12.75 23.09
C SER A 133 12.09 -12.30 24.43
N ILE A 134 12.53 -11.03 24.51
CA ILE A 134 13.01 -10.44 25.76
C ILE A 134 11.97 -10.54 26.88
N ILE A 135 10.67 -10.49 26.58
CA ILE A 135 9.56 -10.63 27.55
C ILE A 135 9.11 -12.09 27.65
N THR A 136 8.97 -12.79 26.51
CA THR A 136 8.29 -14.09 26.47
C THR A 136 9.15 -15.29 26.87
N ASN A 137 10.48 -15.14 26.90
CA ASN A 137 11.42 -16.23 27.20
C ASN A 137 11.88 -16.26 28.66
N ALA A 138 11.44 -15.30 29.48
CA ALA A 138 11.78 -15.20 30.90
C ALA A 138 10.61 -14.68 31.72
N PRO A 139 10.45 -15.12 32.99
CA PRO A 139 9.38 -14.65 33.84
C PRO A 139 9.46 -13.14 34.05
N VAL A 140 8.28 -12.52 34.18
CA VAL A 140 8.13 -11.08 34.48
C VAL A 140 8.08 -10.83 35.99
N ALA A 141 7.70 -11.84 36.76
CA ALA A 141 7.66 -11.79 38.22
C ALA A 141 8.01 -13.15 38.83
N LYS A 142 8.57 -13.10 40.04
CA LYS A 142 8.76 -14.26 40.92
C LYS A 142 8.20 -13.92 42.28
N ALA A 143 7.49 -14.85 42.88
CA ALA A 143 7.01 -14.77 44.25
C ALA A 143 7.24 -16.10 44.94
N ARG A 144 7.23 -16.08 46.27
CA ARG A 144 7.24 -17.26 47.12
C ARG A 144 6.25 -17.05 48.25
N ILE A 145 5.78 -18.14 48.86
CA ILE A 145 5.10 -18.01 50.14
C ILE A 145 6.14 -17.87 51.26
N ASP A 146 5.93 -16.89 52.12
CA ASP A 146 6.74 -16.68 53.31
C ASP A 146 6.41 -17.78 54.35
N PRO A 147 7.39 -18.60 54.75
CA PRO A 147 7.16 -19.73 55.64
C PRO A 147 6.92 -19.32 57.10
N SER A 148 6.96 -18.03 57.44
CA SER A 148 6.67 -17.53 58.79
C SER A 148 5.30 -16.85 58.90
N THR A 149 4.80 -16.29 57.79
CA THR A 149 3.53 -15.54 57.78
C THR A 149 2.45 -16.19 56.91
N GLY A 150 2.82 -17.13 56.03
CA GLY A 150 1.92 -17.72 55.04
C GLY A 150 1.53 -16.75 53.92
N GLN A 151 2.08 -15.53 53.92
CA GLN A 151 1.77 -14.49 52.95
C GLN A 151 2.68 -14.59 51.72
N MET A 152 2.19 -14.04 50.59
CA MET A 152 2.98 -13.98 49.37
C MET A 152 4.07 -12.91 49.48
N ASN A 153 5.32 -13.32 49.30
CA ASN A 153 6.49 -12.47 49.25
C ASN A 153 7.02 -12.40 47.82
N TYR A 154 6.89 -11.24 47.21
CA TYR A 154 7.40 -10.97 45.86
C TYR A 154 8.90 -10.69 45.89
N ASP A 155 9.65 -11.29 44.95
CA ASP A 155 11.06 -10.94 44.76
C ASP A 155 11.15 -9.56 44.09
N MET A 156 11.06 -8.52 44.90
CA MET A 156 11.07 -7.13 44.44
C MET A 156 12.38 -6.75 43.76
N GLY A 157 13.49 -7.41 44.11
CA GLY A 157 14.78 -7.24 43.43
C GLY A 157 14.74 -7.75 42.00
N PHE A 158 14.24 -8.98 41.81
CA PHE A 158 14.00 -9.56 40.49
C PHE A 158 13.00 -8.73 39.68
N ILE A 159 11.85 -8.40 40.26
CA ILE A 159 10.79 -7.62 39.60
C ILE A 159 11.29 -6.24 39.21
N SER A 160 12.04 -5.54 40.05
CA SER A 160 12.59 -4.22 39.73
C SER A 160 13.56 -4.28 38.55
N ARG A 161 14.52 -5.24 38.56
CA ARG A 161 15.45 -5.42 37.44
C ARG A 161 14.71 -5.76 36.15
N ARG A 162 13.77 -6.68 36.24
CA ARG A 162 12.99 -7.17 35.10
C ARG A 162 12.08 -6.10 34.52
N SER A 163 11.44 -5.32 35.39
CA SER A 163 10.57 -4.21 34.99
C SER A 163 11.36 -3.13 34.25
N LYS A 164 12.57 -2.80 34.71
CA LYS A 164 13.47 -1.84 34.03
C LYS A 164 13.89 -2.32 32.64
N GLU A 165 14.23 -3.60 32.49
CA GLU A 165 14.58 -4.20 31.20
C GLU A 165 13.39 -4.15 30.22
N ILE A 166 12.21 -4.58 30.66
CA ILE A 166 10.99 -4.56 29.86
C ILE A 166 10.61 -3.12 29.50
N GLN A 167 10.70 -2.19 30.46
CA GLN A 167 10.42 -0.77 30.22
C GLN A 167 11.34 -0.22 29.13
N LYS A 168 12.66 -0.42 29.26
CA LYS A 168 13.63 0.04 28.25
C LYS A 168 13.35 -0.54 26.86
N PHE A 169 12.98 -1.81 26.79
CA PHE A 169 12.59 -2.44 25.53
C PHE A 169 11.33 -1.80 24.95
N MET A 170 10.27 -1.63 25.76
CA MET A 170 9.01 -1.04 25.33
C MET A 170 9.15 0.43 24.92
N GLU A 171 10.03 1.20 25.58
CA GLU A 171 10.41 2.56 25.18
C GLU A 171 11.10 2.55 23.81
N GLY A 172 12.03 1.61 23.57
CA GLY A 172 12.66 1.44 22.27
C GLY A 172 11.67 1.11 21.15
N VAL A 173 10.72 0.22 21.43
CA VAL A 173 9.63 -0.14 20.52
C VAL A 173 8.77 1.10 20.19
N ALA A 174 8.34 1.85 21.20
CA ALA A 174 7.54 3.06 21.01
C ALA A 174 8.30 4.17 20.26
N ASN A 175 9.60 4.33 20.52
CA ASN A 175 10.43 5.31 19.81
C ASN A 175 10.62 4.93 18.34
N LYS A 176 10.81 3.64 18.04
CA LYS A 176 10.91 3.15 16.66
C LYS A 176 9.59 3.34 15.91
N GLU A 177 8.46 3.07 16.54
CA GLU A 177 7.13 3.34 15.96
C GLU A 177 6.95 4.82 15.63
N LYS A 178 7.28 5.72 16.56
CA LYS A 178 7.25 7.17 16.31
C LYS A 178 8.18 7.61 15.17
N ALA A 179 9.38 7.03 15.08
CA ALA A 179 10.31 7.31 13.99
C ALA A 179 9.76 6.84 12.64
N ASN A 180 9.20 5.62 12.59
CA ASN A 180 8.55 5.09 11.39
C ASN A 180 7.34 5.96 10.96
N GLU A 181 6.56 6.46 11.91
CA GLU A 181 5.45 7.39 11.64
C GLU A 181 5.96 8.70 11.00
N ALA A 182 7.01 9.29 11.57
CA ALA A 182 7.60 10.52 11.05
C ALA A 182 8.20 10.32 9.65
N GLU A 183 8.90 9.19 9.44
CA GLU A 183 9.46 8.85 8.14
C GLU A 183 8.35 8.60 7.12
N PHE A 184 7.31 7.84 7.48
CA PHE A 184 6.12 7.61 6.64
C PHE A 184 5.52 8.93 6.15
N ASN A 185 5.28 9.87 7.07
CA ASN A 185 4.71 11.18 6.73
C ASN A 185 5.63 11.99 5.81
N THR A 186 6.95 11.90 6.01
CA THR A 186 7.95 12.55 5.16
C THR A 186 7.94 11.95 3.75
N LYS A 187 7.92 10.62 3.61
CA LYS A 187 7.83 9.95 2.30
C LYS A 187 6.52 10.28 1.59
N LEU A 188 5.40 10.29 2.31
CA LEU A 188 4.09 10.64 1.77
C LEU A 188 4.05 12.09 1.26
N ALA A 189 4.60 13.03 2.04
CA ALA A 189 4.69 14.44 1.63
C ALA A 189 5.59 14.61 0.40
N ALA A 190 6.75 13.94 0.36
CA ALA A 190 7.64 13.96 -0.80
C ALA A 190 6.97 13.37 -2.05
N ALA A 191 6.23 12.27 -1.91
CA ALA A 191 5.47 11.66 -3.00
C ALA A 191 4.38 12.59 -3.54
N ASN A 192 3.60 13.21 -2.66
CA ASN A 192 2.57 14.18 -3.04
C ASN A 192 3.18 15.39 -3.75
N LYS A 193 4.34 15.89 -3.29
CA LYS A 193 5.06 17.00 -3.94
C LYS A 193 5.51 16.60 -5.35
N ALA A 194 6.15 15.44 -5.50
CA ALA A 194 6.60 14.93 -6.80
C ALA A 194 5.42 14.75 -7.77
N TYR A 195 4.30 14.20 -7.29
CA TYR A 195 3.08 14.03 -8.08
C TYR A 195 2.54 15.37 -8.60
N SER A 196 2.46 16.39 -7.73
CA SER A 196 2.04 17.74 -8.11
C SER A 196 2.99 18.42 -9.09
N SER A 197 4.29 18.11 -9.02
CA SER A 197 5.31 18.54 -9.99
C SER A 197 5.32 17.73 -11.29
N LYS A 198 4.39 16.77 -11.47
CA LYS A 198 4.32 15.82 -12.59
C LYS A 198 5.54 14.89 -12.72
N ASP A 199 6.37 14.83 -11.69
CA ASP A 199 7.44 13.83 -11.57
C ASP A 199 6.84 12.52 -11.01
N TYR A 200 6.09 11.84 -11.88
CA TYR A 200 5.31 10.67 -11.50
C TYR A 200 6.17 9.47 -11.11
N GLN A 201 7.37 9.33 -11.69
CA GLN A 201 8.30 8.26 -11.32
C GLN A 201 8.78 8.42 -9.88
N THR A 202 9.26 9.62 -9.50
CA THR A 202 9.64 9.91 -8.12
C THR A 202 8.46 9.76 -7.16
N ALA A 203 7.25 10.16 -7.58
CA ALA A 203 6.05 9.97 -6.77
C ALA A 203 5.76 8.49 -6.48
N ILE A 204 5.81 7.63 -7.51
CA ILE A 204 5.61 6.17 -7.38
C ILE A 204 6.62 5.58 -6.39
N ASP A 205 7.90 5.93 -6.52
CA ASP A 205 8.96 5.37 -5.68
C ASP A 205 8.79 5.80 -4.22
N LYS A 206 8.45 7.07 -3.97
CA LYS A 206 8.18 7.58 -2.61
C LYS A 206 6.90 7.01 -1.99
N TYR A 207 5.85 6.77 -2.77
CA TYR A 207 4.67 6.06 -2.27
C TYR A 207 4.98 4.60 -1.92
N LYS A 208 5.85 3.91 -2.67
CA LYS A 208 6.30 2.55 -2.33
C LYS A 208 7.15 2.53 -1.06
N GLU A 209 8.06 3.50 -0.90
CA GLU A 209 8.81 3.68 0.36
C GLU A 209 7.85 3.88 1.55
N ALA A 210 6.83 4.72 1.39
CA ALA A 210 5.80 4.92 2.41
C ALA A 210 5.01 3.63 2.70
N LYS A 211 4.65 2.86 1.65
CA LYS A 211 3.93 1.58 1.79
C LYS A 211 4.77 0.52 2.50
N ALA A 212 6.10 0.50 2.30
CA ALA A 212 6.97 -0.41 3.03
C ALA A 212 6.97 -0.15 4.55
N LEU A 213 6.78 1.11 4.97
CA LEU A 213 6.68 1.49 6.39
C LEU A 213 5.29 1.20 6.96
N LYS A 214 4.22 1.33 6.14
CA LYS A 214 2.84 1.05 6.52
C LYS A 214 2.09 0.30 5.41
N PRO A 215 2.20 -1.04 5.36
CA PRO A 215 1.58 -1.85 4.31
C PRO A 215 0.06 -1.73 4.24
N ASP A 216 -0.58 -1.54 5.40
CA ASP A 216 -2.05 -1.51 5.55
C ASP A 216 -2.64 -0.08 5.51
N HIS A 217 -1.83 0.93 5.14
CA HIS A 217 -2.33 2.31 5.09
C HIS A 217 -3.36 2.48 3.95
N PRO A 218 -4.58 2.94 4.24
CA PRO A 218 -5.62 3.08 3.23
C PRO A 218 -5.23 4.10 2.14
N GLY A 219 -5.55 3.80 0.88
CA GLY A 219 -5.37 4.72 -0.25
C GLY A 219 -3.95 4.87 -0.81
N LEU A 220 -2.93 4.19 -0.26
CA LEU A 220 -1.58 4.20 -0.87
C LEU A 220 -1.56 3.47 -2.21
N ASP A 221 -2.26 2.35 -2.33
CA ASP A 221 -2.32 1.59 -3.59
C ASP A 221 -2.98 2.41 -4.70
N ASP A 222 -4.07 3.10 -4.39
CA ASP A 222 -4.76 3.99 -5.33
C ASP A 222 -3.84 5.13 -5.77
N LYS A 223 -3.09 5.74 -4.84
CA LYS A 223 -2.12 6.79 -5.15
C LYS A 223 -1.01 6.31 -6.09
N ILE A 224 -0.49 5.09 -5.87
CA ILE A 224 0.51 4.47 -6.75
C ILE A 224 -0.09 4.22 -8.14
N ALA A 225 -1.31 3.69 -8.20
CA ALA A 225 -2.00 3.41 -9.47
C ALA A 225 -2.28 4.71 -10.26
N GLN A 226 -2.76 5.75 -9.59
CA GLN A 226 -2.99 7.07 -10.19
C GLN A 226 -1.70 7.68 -10.75
N ALA A 227 -0.60 7.61 -10.00
CA ALA A 227 0.69 8.09 -10.45
C ALA A 227 1.21 7.34 -11.69
N LYS A 228 1.04 6.01 -11.74
CA LYS A 228 1.37 5.20 -12.92
C LYS A 228 0.54 5.60 -14.14
N ALA A 229 -0.78 5.71 -13.99
CA ALA A 229 -1.67 6.12 -15.08
C ALA A 229 -1.28 7.50 -15.63
N LYS A 230 -0.96 8.46 -14.77
CA LYS A 230 -0.51 9.79 -15.19
C LYS A 230 0.86 9.79 -15.86
N MET A 231 1.77 8.91 -15.44
CA MET A 231 3.06 8.72 -16.10
C MET A 231 2.89 8.20 -17.54
N GLU A 232 2.03 7.19 -17.72
CA GLU A 232 1.72 6.60 -19.02
C GLU A 232 1.00 7.61 -19.94
N GLU A 233 0.02 8.36 -19.41
CA GLU A 233 -0.66 9.44 -20.14
C GLU A 233 0.34 10.51 -20.62
N ASN A 234 1.28 10.92 -19.75
CA ASN A 234 2.27 11.92 -20.11
C ASN A 234 3.27 11.41 -21.16
N ALA A 235 3.69 10.15 -21.05
CA ALA A 235 4.55 9.52 -22.06
C ALA A 235 3.84 9.41 -23.42
N ALA A 236 2.57 8.98 -23.43
CA ALA A 236 1.75 8.92 -24.64
C ALA A 236 1.56 10.30 -25.29
N ASN A 237 1.30 11.34 -24.49
CA ASN A 237 1.18 12.71 -24.98
C ASN A 237 2.49 13.25 -25.57
N ALA A 238 3.63 12.94 -24.94
CA ALA A 238 4.95 13.32 -25.45
C ALA A 238 5.28 12.62 -26.77
N GLU A 239 4.98 11.32 -26.87
CA GLU A 239 5.16 10.55 -28.10
C GLU A 239 4.24 11.05 -29.23
N LEU A 240 2.97 11.33 -28.93
CA LEU A 240 2.03 11.91 -29.88
C LEU A 240 2.52 13.28 -30.38
N LEU A 241 3.02 14.14 -29.50
CA LEU A 241 3.57 15.44 -29.87
C LEU A 241 4.81 15.30 -30.75
N ALA A 242 5.70 14.34 -30.45
CA ALA A 242 6.88 14.07 -31.27
C ALA A 242 6.48 13.59 -32.69
N LYS A 243 5.52 12.65 -32.79
CA LYS A 243 4.98 12.17 -34.08
C LYS A 243 4.31 13.30 -34.86
N PHE A 244 3.50 14.12 -34.20
CA PHE A 244 2.87 15.29 -34.80
C PHE A 244 3.92 16.25 -35.39
N ASN A 245 4.93 16.63 -34.60
CA ASN A 245 5.99 17.53 -35.05
C ASN A 245 6.82 16.95 -36.21
N ALA A 246 7.09 15.64 -36.18
CA ALA A 246 7.78 14.94 -37.27
C ALA A 246 6.98 15.03 -38.58
N LYS A 247 5.65 14.86 -38.53
CA LYS A 247 4.77 15.00 -39.70
C LYS A 247 4.70 16.41 -40.25
N ILE A 248 4.66 17.42 -39.38
CA ILE A 248 4.78 18.82 -39.81
C ILE A 248 6.11 19.04 -40.54
N LYS A 249 7.22 18.52 -40.00
CA LYS A 249 8.54 18.64 -40.65
C LYS A 249 8.61 17.90 -41.98
N GLU A 250 8.13 16.66 -42.06
CA GLU A 250 8.05 15.89 -43.32
C GLU A 250 7.27 16.69 -44.39
N GLY A 251 6.14 17.29 -44.01
CA GLY A 251 5.36 18.14 -44.90
C GLY A 251 6.11 19.39 -45.34
N ASP A 252 6.80 20.06 -44.42
CA ASP A 252 7.60 21.26 -44.71
C ASP A 252 8.73 20.95 -45.70
N ASP A 253 9.45 19.85 -45.51
CA ASP A 253 10.54 19.40 -46.39
C ASP A 253 10.02 19.07 -47.82
N LEU A 254 8.85 18.42 -47.93
CA LEU A 254 8.22 18.10 -49.21
C LEU A 254 7.72 19.35 -49.94
N VAL A 255 7.06 20.27 -49.22
CA VAL A 255 6.62 21.55 -49.77
C VAL A 255 7.82 22.39 -50.21
N HIS A 256 8.93 22.38 -49.48
CA HIS A 256 10.15 23.09 -49.86
C HIS A 256 10.73 22.55 -51.18
N THR A 257 10.62 21.25 -51.42
CA THR A 257 11.04 20.58 -52.67
C THR A 257 9.96 20.58 -53.75
N GLN A 258 8.94 21.43 -53.62
CA GLN A 258 7.81 21.58 -54.55
C GLN A 258 6.95 20.33 -54.75
N LYS A 259 7.07 19.34 -53.86
CA LYS A 259 6.21 18.15 -53.79
C LYS A 259 4.95 18.47 -53.01
N TRP A 260 4.13 19.36 -53.55
CA TRP A 260 3.00 19.96 -52.84
C TRP A 260 1.99 18.94 -52.33
N ASP A 261 1.57 17.99 -53.18
CA ASP A 261 0.56 16.98 -52.82
C ASP A 261 1.06 16.00 -51.75
N GLU A 262 2.32 15.55 -51.87
CA GLU A 262 2.95 14.72 -50.85
C GLU A 262 3.05 15.47 -49.52
N GLY A 263 3.42 16.76 -49.55
CA GLY A 263 3.52 17.60 -48.36
C GLY A 263 2.17 17.86 -47.68
N ILE A 264 1.13 18.14 -48.47
CA ILE A 264 -0.25 18.30 -47.98
C ILE A 264 -0.72 17.02 -47.27
N LYS A 265 -0.47 15.85 -47.86
CA LYS A 265 -0.78 14.55 -47.22
C LYS A 265 -0.12 14.41 -45.84
N LYS A 266 1.14 14.84 -45.69
CA LYS A 266 1.81 14.82 -44.37
C LYS A 266 1.17 15.76 -43.35
N TYR A 267 0.69 16.92 -43.78
CA TYR A 267 -0.07 17.80 -42.88
C TYR A 267 -1.43 17.19 -42.51
N GLU A 268 -2.11 16.49 -43.41
CA GLU A 268 -3.36 15.77 -43.10
C GLU A 268 -3.15 14.63 -42.10
N GLU A 269 -2.03 13.90 -42.24
CA GLU A 269 -1.59 12.91 -41.24
C GLU A 269 -1.40 13.60 -39.86
N ALA A 270 -0.73 14.76 -39.81
CA ALA A 270 -0.58 15.55 -38.57
C ALA A 270 -1.93 16.04 -38.01
N LYS A 271 -2.84 16.51 -38.86
CA LYS A 271 -4.19 16.94 -38.48
C LYS A 271 -5.00 15.82 -37.82
N SER A 272 -4.88 14.61 -38.36
CA SER A 272 -5.57 13.42 -37.82
C SER A 272 -5.02 13.01 -36.44
N MET A 273 -3.73 13.28 -36.18
CA MET A 273 -3.12 13.03 -34.87
C MET A 273 -3.57 14.01 -33.79
N LYS A 274 -3.84 15.28 -34.15
CA LYS A 274 -4.28 16.31 -33.20
C LYS A 274 -5.40 17.17 -33.80
N PRO A 275 -6.64 16.65 -33.85
CA PRO A 275 -7.78 17.38 -34.39
C PRO A 275 -8.00 18.71 -33.66
N GLY A 276 -8.18 19.80 -34.42
CA GLY A 276 -8.38 21.14 -33.88
C GLY A 276 -7.10 21.95 -33.64
N ASP A 277 -5.91 21.37 -33.83
CA ASP A 277 -4.68 22.17 -33.89
C ASP A 277 -4.67 23.01 -35.18
N PRO A 278 -4.44 24.34 -35.10
CA PRO A 278 -4.50 25.20 -36.29
C PRO A 278 -3.26 25.10 -37.20
N ILE A 279 -2.17 24.46 -36.76
CA ILE A 279 -0.91 24.41 -37.52
C ILE A 279 -1.08 23.64 -38.83
N PRO A 280 -1.59 22.39 -38.86
CA PRO A 280 -1.79 21.65 -40.10
C PRO A 280 -2.67 22.40 -41.10
N ASP A 281 -3.80 22.96 -40.67
CA ASP A 281 -4.73 23.66 -41.55
C ASP A 281 -4.08 24.89 -42.22
N LYS A 282 -3.32 25.68 -41.46
CA LYS A 282 -2.56 26.82 -42.01
C LYS A 282 -1.52 26.37 -43.03
N LYS A 283 -0.82 25.27 -42.76
CA LYS A 283 0.21 24.71 -43.64
C LYS A 283 -0.38 24.16 -44.94
N ILE A 284 -1.51 23.46 -44.86
CA ILE A 284 -2.26 22.96 -46.03
C ILE A 284 -2.72 24.13 -46.91
N ALA A 285 -3.32 25.16 -46.32
CA ALA A 285 -3.75 26.35 -47.07
C ALA A 285 -2.58 27.04 -47.79
N LEU A 286 -1.44 27.18 -47.11
CA LEU A 286 -0.24 27.76 -47.70
C LEU A 286 0.34 26.89 -48.82
N ALA A 287 0.38 25.56 -48.63
CA ALA A 287 0.86 24.63 -49.65
C ALA A 287 -0.02 24.64 -50.91
N ASN A 288 -1.34 24.65 -50.74
CA ASN A 288 -2.30 24.79 -51.85
C ASN A 288 -2.12 26.10 -52.61
N LYS A 289 -1.92 27.22 -51.89
CA LYS A 289 -1.64 28.51 -52.51
C LYS A 289 -0.36 28.46 -53.36
N LYS A 290 0.75 27.94 -52.80
CA LYS A 290 2.02 27.81 -53.53
C LYS A 290 1.94 26.89 -54.74
N LYS A 291 1.18 25.78 -54.62
CA LYS A 291 0.89 24.87 -55.73
C LYS A 291 0.21 25.62 -56.89
N ALA A 292 -0.85 26.36 -56.59
CA ALA A 292 -1.59 27.13 -57.60
C ALA A 292 -0.72 28.22 -58.26
N GLU A 293 0.11 28.93 -57.48
CA GLU A 293 1.06 29.92 -58.00
C GLU A 293 2.11 29.28 -58.93
N ALA A 294 2.63 28.10 -58.58
CA ALA A 294 3.58 27.37 -59.41
C ALA A 294 2.94 26.86 -60.72
N GLU A 295 1.71 26.35 -60.67
CA GLU A 295 0.95 25.93 -61.85
C GLU A 295 0.63 27.11 -62.79
N ASP A 296 0.24 28.26 -62.23
CA ASP A 296 -0.01 29.49 -63.00
C ASP A 296 1.25 30.01 -63.68
N ALA A 297 2.39 30.02 -62.96
CA ALA A 297 3.68 30.40 -63.50
C ALA A 297 4.13 29.47 -64.65
N ALA A 298 3.93 28.16 -64.52
CA ALA A 298 4.22 27.20 -65.58
C ALA A 298 3.36 27.46 -66.83
N LYS A 299 2.05 27.72 -66.65
CA LYS A 299 1.16 28.13 -67.76
C LYS A 299 1.62 29.42 -68.42
N ASN A 300 2.08 30.41 -67.65
CA ASN A 300 2.63 31.66 -68.19
C ASN A 300 3.87 31.44 -69.05
N GLN A 301 4.77 30.55 -68.62
CA GLN A 301 5.96 30.21 -69.40
C GLN A 301 5.59 29.50 -70.72
N GLN A 302 4.67 28.53 -70.67
CA GLN A 302 4.19 27.83 -71.86
C GLN A 302 3.49 28.80 -72.84
N TYR A 303 2.64 29.68 -72.31
CA TYR A 303 1.97 30.72 -73.10
C TYR A 303 2.98 31.65 -73.78
N ALA A 304 3.97 32.17 -73.05
CA ALA A 304 5.00 33.05 -73.59
C ALA A 304 5.86 32.36 -74.67
N ALA A 305 6.19 31.08 -74.48
CA ALA A 305 6.89 30.28 -75.48
C ALA A 305 6.07 30.14 -76.77
N LYS A 306 4.77 29.83 -76.66
CA LYS A 306 3.87 29.72 -77.81
C LYS A 306 3.70 31.04 -78.56
N LEU A 307 3.61 32.16 -77.85
CA LEU A 307 3.59 33.47 -78.48
C LEU A 307 4.88 33.76 -79.28
N LYS A 308 6.04 33.36 -78.75
CA LYS A 308 7.32 33.54 -79.42
C LYS A 308 7.40 32.68 -80.69
N GLU A 309 7.00 31.41 -80.61
CA GLU A 309 6.91 30.51 -81.76
C GLU A 309 5.95 31.06 -82.83
N ALA A 310 4.74 31.47 -82.43
CA ALA A 310 3.73 32.02 -83.31
C ALA A 310 4.24 33.28 -84.04
N LYS A 311 4.94 34.17 -83.32
CA LYS A 311 5.54 35.37 -83.91
C LYS A 311 6.58 35.03 -84.97
N VAL A 312 7.47 34.06 -84.71
CA VAL A 312 8.47 33.63 -85.69
C VAL A 312 7.82 33.08 -86.95
N ALA A 313 6.78 32.25 -86.81
CA ALA A 313 6.02 31.71 -87.94
C ALA A 313 5.32 32.83 -88.74
N PHE A 314 4.71 33.78 -88.05
CA PHE A 314 4.04 34.94 -88.64
C PHE A 314 5.02 35.83 -89.44
N ASP A 315 6.16 36.18 -88.84
CA ASP A 315 7.20 36.99 -89.48
C ASP A 315 7.79 36.28 -90.71
N SER A 316 7.83 34.94 -90.68
CA SER A 316 8.23 34.10 -91.81
C SER A 316 7.13 33.90 -92.86
N LYS A 317 5.97 34.55 -92.69
CA LYS A 317 4.77 34.47 -93.54
C LYS A 317 4.16 33.06 -93.65
N ASN A 318 4.45 32.19 -92.67
CA ASN A 318 3.79 30.88 -92.54
C ASN A 318 2.54 31.05 -91.68
N TYR A 319 1.48 31.54 -92.31
CA TYR A 319 0.29 32.05 -91.64
C TYR A 319 -0.57 30.95 -91.01
N GLU A 320 -0.71 29.80 -91.66
CA GLU A 320 -1.44 28.64 -91.16
C GLU A 320 -0.82 28.10 -89.87
N ASN A 321 0.52 27.98 -89.83
CA ASN A 321 1.24 27.57 -88.63
C ASN A 321 1.15 28.63 -87.53
N ALA A 322 1.31 29.92 -87.87
CA ALA A 322 1.17 31.01 -86.92
C ALA A 322 -0.23 31.03 -86.27
N LYS A 323 -1.29 30.82 -87.05
CA LYS A 323 -2.67 30.74 -86.56
C LYS A 323 -2.83 29.59 -85.56
N THR A 324 -2.30 28.41 -85.89
CA THR A 324 -2.34 27.23 -85.00
C THR A 324 -1.62 27.51 -83.67
N LEU A 325 -0.42 28.09 -83.72
CA LEU A 325 0.36 28.42 -82.51
C LEU A 325 -0.32 29.50 -81.64
N TYR A 326 -0.99 30.49 -82.25
CA TYR A 326 -1.81 31.45 -81.50
C TYR A 326 -3.06 30.80 -80.89
N GLN A 327 -3.68 29.82 -81.57
CA GLN A 327 -4.79 29.05 -81.01
C GLN A 327 -4.34 28.16 -79.84
N GLU A 328 -3.17 27.52 -79.94
CA GLU A 328 -2.55 26.79 -78.83
C GLU A 328 -2.26 27.72 -77.63
N ALA A 329 -1.77 28.93 -77.88
CA ALA A 329 -1.58 29.95 -76.84
C ALA A 329 -2.91 30.31 -76.14
N LEU A 330 -4.01 30.44 -76.88
CA LEU A 330 -5.36 30.60 -76.30
C LEU A 330 -5.85 29.36 -75.56
N GLY A 331 -5.46 28.16 -76.00
CA GLY A 331 -5.72 26.93 -75.25
C GLY A 331 -5.11 26.95 -73.85
N ILE A 332 -3.95 27.60 -73.68
CA ILE A 332 -3.27 27.76 -72.39
C ILE A 332 -3.88 28.93 -71.59
N ARG A 333 -4.18 30.05 -72.26
CA ARG A 333 -4.75 31.27 -71.68
C ARG A 333 -5.95 31.75 -72.50
N PRO A 334 -7.18 31.26 -72.23
CA PRO A 334 -8.34 31.50 -73.10
C PRO A 334 -8.81 32.95 -73.20
N ASN A 335 -8.49 33.77 -72.20
CA ASN A 335 -8.98 35.14 -72.08
C ASN A 335 -8.00 36.20 -72.62
N GLU A 336 -6.91 35.77 -73.26
CA GLU A 336 -5.88 36.69 -73.75
C GLU A 336 -6.29 37.33 -75.08
N ARG A 337 -6.27 38.66 -75.11
CA ARG A 337 -6.68 39.42 -76.29
C ARG A 337 -5.66 39.33 -77.42
N PHE A 338 -4.37 39.35 -77.10
CA PHE A 338 -3.30 39.46 -78.10
C PHE A 338 -3.28 38.31 -79.13
N PRO A 339 -3.31 37.02 -78.75
CA PRO A 339 -3.38 35.94 -79.74
C PRO A 339 -4.68 35.99 -80.57
N SER A 340 -5.81 36.35 -79.96
CA SER A 340 -7.11 36.45 -80.63
C SER A 340 -7.09 37.50 -81.75
N ASP A 341 -6.52 38.67 -81.47
CA ASP A 341 -6.37 39.74 -82.47
C ASP A 341 -5.41 39.32 -83.60
N LYS A 342 -4.33 38.60 -83.28
CA LYS A 342 -3.39 38.07 -84.28
C LYS A 342 -4.01 37.02 -85.20
N ILE A 343 -4.88 36.15 -84.68
CA ILE A 343 -5.62 35.17 -85.49
C ILE A 343 -6.53 35.89 -86.50
N LYS A 344 -7.25 36.93 -86.08
CA LYS A 344 -8.09 37.73 -86.98
C LYS A 344 -7.28 38.43 -88.08
N GLU A 345 -6.12 38.96 -87.72
CA GLU A 345 -5.19 39.57 -88.69
C GLU A 345 -4.73 38.54 -89.73
N ILE A 346 -4.32 37.35 -89.28
CA ILE A 346 -3.92 36.24 -90.16
C ILE A 346 -5.08 35.84 -91.08
N ASP A 347 -6.30 35.69 -90.55
CA ASP A 347 -7.47 35.32 -91.32
C ASP A 347 -7.77 36.36 -92.41
N GLY A 348 -7.62 37.65 -92.11
CA GLY A 348 -7.71 38.72 -93.10
C GLY A 348 -6.61 38.65 -94.17
N ILE A 349 -5.37 38.33 -93.81
CA ILE A 349 -4.26 38.17 -94.78
C ILE A 349 -4.51 36.99 -95.71
N MET A 350 -4.95 35.84 -95.17
CA MET A 350 -5.18 34.63 -95.97
C MET A 350 -6.39 34.79 -96.91
N ALA A 351 -7.46 35.47 -96.48
CA ALA A 351 -8.63 35.75 -97.32
C ALA A 351 -8.32 36.68 -98.50
N ASN A 352 -7.34 37.58 -98.37
CA ASN A 352 -6.91 38.49 -99.46
C ASN A 352 -5.87 37.87 -100.41
N LYS A 353 -5.37 36.65 -100.11
CA LYS A 353 -4.41 35.90 -100.94
C LYS A 353 -5.03 34.72 -101.69
N ALA A 354 -6.24 34.30 -101.30
CA ALA A 354 -7.07 33.34 -101.99
C ALA A 354 -7.81 34.02 -103.16
#